data_AF-A0A6L2PSE8-F1
#
_entry.id   AF-A0A6L2PSE8-F1
#
_cell.length_a   1.000
_cell.length_b   1.000
_cell.length_c   1.000
_cell.angle_alpha   90.00
_cell.angle_beta   90.00
_cell.angle_gamma   90.00
#
_symmetry.space_group_name_H-M   'P 1'
#
loop_
_entity.id
_entity.type
_entity.pdbx_description
1 polymer ?
#
loop_
_entity_poly.entity_id
_entity_poly.type
_entity_poly.pdbx_seq_one_letter_code
_entity_poly.pdbx_strand_id
1 'polypeptide(L)'
;LSGNMSEEQQFCLRWNNFQANITSQFEALRDEEDFVDVTLACDGQRLKAHKVVLSACSPYFKELFKVCNDLITNVSHWHHLSVLWVQQK
;
A
#
# COMPACT_ATOMS: atom_id res chain seq x y z
N LEU A 1 17.50 -4.00 -51.69
CA LEU A 1 16.55 -4.55 -50.69
C LEU A 1 16.51 -3.55 -49.54
N SER A 2 15.62 -2.56 -49.61
CA SER A 2 15.47 -1.54 -48.57
C SER A 2 14.54 -2.12 -47.49
N GLY A 3 15.10 -2.44 -46.32
CA GLY A 3 14.32 -2.86 -45.16
C GLY A 3 13.69 -1.64 -44.51
N ASN A 4 12.40 -1.42 -44.73
CA ASN A 4 11.59 -0.52 -43.91
C ASN A 4 11.48 -1.16 -42.52
N MET A 5 12.31 -0.73 -41.58
CA MET A 5 12.02 -0.92 -40.16
C MET A 5 10.95 0.10 -39.79
N SER A 6 9.73 -0.40 -39.63
CA SER A 6 8.60 0.31 -39.03
C SER A 6 9.05 1.02 -37.76
N GLU A 7 9.13 2.34 -37.81
CA GLU A 7 9.24 3.16 -36.61
C GLU A 7 8.01 2.88 -35.75
N GLU A 8 8.19 2.12 -34.66
CA GLU A 8 7.13 1.87 -33.68
C GLU A 8 6.72 3.22 -33.09
N GLN A 9 5.59 3.75 -33.55
CA GLN A 9 5.01 4.98 -33.04
C GLN A 9 4.63 4.77 -31.57
N GLN A 10 5.46 5.29 -30.66
CA GLN A 10 5.14 5.32 -29.24
C GLN A 10 4.12 6.42 -28.98
N PHE A 11 2.89 6.02 -28.64
CA PHE A 11 1.85 6.93 -28.22
C PHE A 11 1.90 7.11 -26.69
N CYS A 12 2.32 8.29 -26.24
CA CYS A 12 2.19 8.67 -24.84
C CYS A 12 0.80 9.28 -24.61
N LEU A 13 -0.11 8.49 -24.05
CA LEU A 13 -1.42 8.99 -23.62
C LEU A 13 -1.23 9.88 -22.38
N ARG A 14 -1.26 11.20 -22.59
CA ARG A 14 -1.30 12.17 -21.50
C ARG A 14 -2.76 12.44 -21.14
N TRP A 15 -3.24 11.82 -20.07
CA TRP A 15 -4.56 12.14 -19.53
C TRP A 15 -4.48 13.49 -18.79
N ASN A 16 -4.98 14.54 -19.43
CA ASN A 16 -4.78 15.94 -19.01
C ASN A 16 -5.32 16.28 -17.59
N ASN A 17 -6.13 15.42 -16.99
CA ASN A 17 -6.67 15.58 -15.62
C ASN A 17 -6.36 14.39 -14.68
N PHE A 18 -5.29 13.62 -14.93
CA PHE A 18 -5.09 12.33 -14.25
C PHE A 18 -4.87 12.52 -12.76
N GLN A 19 -4.04 13.49 -12.40
CA GLN A 19 -3.72 13.81 -11.01
C GLN A 19 -4.97 14.23 -10.22
N ALA A 20 -5.80 15.12 -10.80
CA ALA A 20 -7.03 15.57 -10.15
C ALA A 20 -8.03 14.41 -10.00
N ASN A 21 -8.23 13.61 -11.05
CA ASN A 21 -9.11 12.45 -11.01
C ASN A 21 -8.67 11.46 -9.93
N ILE A 22 -7.40 11.03 -9.95
CA ILE A 22 -6.86 10.07 -8.98
C ILE A 22 -6.98 10.58 -7.55
N THR A 23 -6.71 11.86 -7.30
CA THR A 23 -6.86 12.46 -5.96
C THR A 23 -8.31 12.37 -5.49
N SER A 24 -9.27 12.79 -6.32
CA SER A 24 -10.70 12.72 -5.98
C SER A 24 -11.19 11.29 -5.77
N GLN A 25 -10.67 10.32 -6.53
CA GLN A 25 -11.02 8.92 -6.37
C GLN A 25 -10.48 8.36 -5.04
N PHE A 26 -9.24 8.69 -4.66
CA PHE A 26 -8.71 8.27 -3.35
C PHE A 26 -9.43 8.94 -2.16
N GLU A 27 -9.94 10.16 -2.33
CA GLU A 27 -10.82 10.79 -1.33
C GLU A 27 -12.12 10.01 -1.18
N ALA A 28 -12.81 9.68 -2.27
CA ALA A 28 -14.02 8.88 -2.24
C ALA A 28 -13.79 7.50 -1.59
N LEU A 29 -12.73 6.78 -1.99
CA LEU A 29 -12.36 5.49 -1.41
C LEU A 29 -12.10 5.57 0.10
N ARG A 30 -11.53 6.68 0.58
CA ARG A 30 -11.31 6.89 2.01
C ARG A 30 -12.62 7.12 2.73
N ASP A 31 -13.48 7.98 2.19
CA ASP A 31 -14.73 8.38 2.81
C ASP A 31 -15.76 7.22 2.83
N GLU A 32 -15.73 6.36 1.81
CA GLU A 32 -16.51 5.12 1.71
C GLU A 32 -15.86 3.94 2.45
N GLU A 33 -14.64 4.13 2.98
CA GLU A 33 -13.82 3.10 3.63
C GLU A 33 -13.46 1.88 2.74
N ASP A 34 -13.55 2.02 1.43
CA ASP A 34 -13.23 0.98 0.46
C ASP A 34 -11.72 0.70 0.41
N PHE A 35 -11.36 -0.59 0.35
CA PHE A 35 -9.98 -1.08 0.29
C PHE A 35 -9.06 -0.59 1.43
N VAL A 36 -9.63 -0.11 2.55
CA VAL A 36 -8.86 0.23 3.76
C VAL A 36 -8.17 -1.02 4.29
N ASP A 37 -6.85 -0.96 4.38
CA ASP A 37 -5.98 -2.07 4.77
C ASP A 37 -5.14 -1.76 6.03
N VAL A 38 -5.33 -0.58 6.63
CA VAL A 38 -4.73 -0.18 7.91
C VAL A 38 -5.68 0.66 8.75
N THR A 39 -5.60 0.48 10.07
CA THR A 39 -6.18 1.39 11.06
C THR A 39 -5.09 1.85 12.01
N LEU A 40 -4.82 3.16 12.05
CA LEU A 40 -3.90 3.76 13.01
C LEU A 40 -4.68 4.12 14.27
N ALA A 41 -4.13 3.77 15.44
CA ALA A 41 -4.71 4.14 16.73
C ALA A 41 -3.73 5.02 17.51
N CYS A 42 -4.19 6.17 17.97
CA CYS A 42 -3.41 7.10 18.79
C CYS A 42 -4.35 7.89 19.69
N ASP A 43 -3.97 8.05 20.96
CA ASP A 43 -4.73 8.84 21.95
C ASP A 43 -6.23 8.50 22.01
N GLY A 44 -6.56 7.20 22.01
CA GLY A 44 -7.94 6.71 22.03
C GLY A 44 -8.71 6.89 20.71
N GLN A 45 -8.13 7.57 19.71
CA GLN A 45 -8.71 7.75 18.39
C GLN A 45 -8.24 6.66 17.43
N ARG A 46 -9.05 6.41 16.39
CA ARG A 46 -8.75 5.44 15.34
C ARG A 46 -8.97 6.10 13.98
N LEU A 47 -7.99 5.95 13.09
CA LEU A 47 -8.03 6.44 11.72
C LEU A 47 -7.88 5.27 10.76
N LYS A 48 -8.90 5.03 9.95
CA LYS A 48 -8.85 4.09 8.82
C LYS A 48 -8.21 4.77 7.61
N ALA A 49 -7.33 4.06 6.92
CA ALA A 49 -6.59 4.61 5.79
C ALA A 49 -6.06 3.50 4.86
N HIS A 50 -5.45 3.92 3.76
CA HIS A 50 -4.76 3.04 2.82
C HIS A 50 -3.25 3.10 3.02
N LYS A 51 -2.61 1.94 3.21
CA LYS A 51 -1.15 1.82 3.35
C LYS A 51 -0.42 2.43 2.17
N VAL A 52 -0.93 2.25 0.95
CA VAL A 52 -0.30 2.77 -0.27
C VAL A 52 -0.20 4.29 -0.27
N VAL A 53 -1.28 4.98 0.12
CA VAL A 53 -1.32 6.45 0.18
C VAL A 53 -0.36 6.95 1.26
N LEU A 54 -0.44 6.38 2.47
CA LEU A 54 0.45 6.74 3.56
C LEU A 54 1.93 6.49 3.24
N SER A 55 2.24 5.39 2.54
CA SER A 55 3.60 5.05 2.11
C SER A 55 4.14 6.00 1.03
N ALA A 56 3.28 6.47 0.13
CA ALA A 56 3.67 7.43 -0.91
C ALA A 56 3.99 8.81 -0.31
N CYS A 57 3.31 9.19 0.77
CA CYS A 57 3.48 10.48 1.43
C CYS A 57 4.51 10.47 2.57
N SER A 58 4.90 9.31 3.10
CA SER A 58 5.78 9.20 4.26
C SER A 58 6.73 8.00 4.18
N PRO A 59 8.06 8.23 4.06
CA PRO A 59 9.05 7.17 4.13
C PRO A 59 8.96 6.34 5.43
N TYR A 60 8.57 6.98 6.53
CA TYR A 60 8.37 6.29 7.81
C TYR A 60 7.26 5.24 7.72
N PHE A 61 6.07 5.62 7.23
CA PHE A 61 4.97 4.66 7.08
C PHE A 61 5.29 3.57 6.07
N LYS A 62 6.01 3.91 4.99
CA LYS A 62 6.48 2.93 4.01
C LYS A 62 7.35 1.85 4.64
N GLU A 63 8.36 2.24 5.42
CA GLU A 63 9.24 1.27 6.09
C GLU A 63 8.52 0.53 7.22
N LEU A 64 7.68 1.22 8.00
CA LEU A 64 6.86 0.60 9.03
C LEU A 64 5.99 -0.52 8.46
N PHE A 65 5.27 -0.27 7.37
CA PHE A 65 4.37 -1.27 6.77
C PHE A 65 5.12 -2.42 6.10
N LYS A 66 6.32 -2.21 5.57
CA LYS A 66 7.16 -3.32 5.09
C LYS A 66 7.53 -4.27 6.23
N VAL A 67 8.11 -3.73 7.30
CA VAL A 67 8.53 -4.52 8.47
C VAL A 67 7.35 -5.26 9.10
N CYS A 68 6.20 -4.58 9.26
CA CYS A 68 5.01 -5.22 9.83
C CYS A 68 4.37 -6.26 8.90
N ASN A 69 4.47 -6.11 7.57
CA ASN A 69 3.98 -7.10 6.63
C ASN A 69 4.84 -8.38 6.67
N ASP A 70 6.16 -8.24 6.83
CA ASP A 70 7.09 -9.37 6.99
C ASP A 70 6.83 -10.15 8.28
N LEU A 71 6.40 -9.45 9.32
CA LEU A 71 5.92 -10.06 10.55
C LEU A 71 4.65 -10.88 10.27
N ILE A 72 3.57 -10.29 9.75
CA ILE A 72 2.28 -11.00 9.57
C ILE A 72 2.37 -12.18 8.58
N THR A 73 3.23 -12.08 7.55
CA THR A 73 3.37 -13.13 6.51
C THR A 73 4.25 -14.31 6.92
N ASN A 74 5.11 -14.19 7.94
CA ASN A 74 5.92 -15.30 8.45
C ASN A 74 5.17 -16.15 9.50
N VAL A 75 4.16 -16.88 9.05
CA VAL A 75 3.33 -17.78 9.88
C VAL A 75 4.17 -18.82 10.65
N SER A 76 5.31 -19.24 10.09
CA SER A 76 6.24 -20.19 10.71
C SER A 76 6.89 -19.68 11.99
N HIS A 77 7.12 -18.37 12.11
CA HIS A 77 7.78 -17.79 13.27
C HIS A 77 6.80 -17.56 14.43
N TRP A 78 5.55 -17.19 14.11
CA TRP A 78 4.49 -17.01 15.11
C TRP A 78 4.05 -18.31 15.78
N HIS A 79 4.05 -19.44 15.05
CA HIS A 79 3.73 -20.73 15.64
C HIS A 79 4.77 -21.16 16.69
N HIS A 80 6.05 -20.82 16.49
CA HIS A 80 7.11 -21.10 17.46
C HIS A 80 7.06 -20.15 18.66
N LEU A 81 6.81 -18.85 18.43
CA LEU A 81 6.73 -17.86 19.50
C LEU A 81 5.49 -18.03 20.39
N SER A 82 4.36 -18.46 19.84
CA SER A 82 3.16 -18.78 20.65
C SER A 82 3.37 -20.02 21.53
N VAL A 83 4.09 -21.04 21.04
CA VAL A 83 4.46 -22.22 21.84
C VAL A 83 5.43 -21.85 22.97
N LEU A 84 6.45 -21.03 22.69
CA LEU A 84 7.38 -20.55 23.72
C LEU A 84 6.71 -19.69 24.78
N TRP A 85 5.75 -18.83 24.40
CA TRP A 85 4.96 -18.03 25.35
C TRP A 85 4.08 -18.87 26.27
N VAL A 86 3.57 -20.02 25.80
CA VAL A 86 2.77 -20.95 26.63
C VAL A 86 3.65 -21.75 27.60
N GLN A 87 4.90 -22.02 27.25
CA GLN A 87 5.83 -22.79 28.11
C GLN A 87 6.56 -21.96 29.18
N GLN A 88 6.47 -20.63 29.12
CA GLN A 88 7.07 -19.73 30.11
C GLN A 88 6.03 -19.03 31.00
N LYS A 89 4.80 -19.57 31.08
CA LYS A 89 3.75 -19.15 32.01
C LYS A 89 3.32 -20.26 32.94
#